data_AF-A0A1H8TE83-F1
#
_entry.id   AF-A0A1H8TE83-F1
#
_cell.length_a   1.000
_cell.length_b   1.000
_cell.length_c   1.000
_cell.angle_alpha   90.00
_cell.angle_beta   90.00
_cell.angle_gamma   90.00
#
_symmetry.space_group_name_H-M   'P 1'
#
loop_
_entity.id
_entity.type
_entity.pdbx_description
1 polymer ?
#
loop_
_entity_poly.entity_id
_entity_poly.type
_entity_poly.pdbx_seq_one_letter_code
_entity_poly.pdbx_strand_id
1 'polypeptide(L)'
;MHDRTLTSTSVVEAAREMRDRLEELGLVSFCKTTGGKGLHVVTPLAVAKGKKLAWPEAKGFAHDVCLQMARANPERYLIKMAKNQRNGRIFLDYLRNDRMATAVAPLSPRARPGATVSMPLTWSQVRRISIPSGLRSEPCRRFWKRQAPGRTIATGSDRSNRRSSGLPRQ
;
A
#
# COMPACT_ATOMS: atom_id res chain seq x y z
N MET A 1 9.58 29.23 -18.28
CA MET A 1 9.13 28.60 -17.01
C MET A 1 8.54 27.25 -17.34
N HIS A 2 9.25 26.14 -17.08
CA HIS A 2 8.74 24.81 -17.36
C HIS A 2 7.68 24.44 -16.30
N ASP A 3 6.42 24.32 -16.69
CA ASP A 3 5.38 23.72 -15.86
C ASP A 3 5.78 22.26 -15.56
N ARG A 4 6.23 21.98 -14.33
CA ARG A 4 6.59 20.63 -13.88
C ARG A 4 5.32 19.80 -13.75
N THR A 5 4.80 19.33 -14.88
CA THR A 5 3.70 18.38 -14.89
C THR A 5 4.17 17.04 -14.31
N LEU A 6 3.42 16.51 -13.35
CA LEU A 6 3.72 15.20 -12.75
C LEU A 6 3.54 14.10 -13.81
N THR A 7 4.62 13.36 -14.08
CA THR A 7 4.59 12.23 -15.02
C THR A 7 4.12 10.95 -14.33
N SER A 8 3.62 9.99 -15.12
CA SER A 8 3.28 8.65 -14.62
C SER A 8 4.48 7.95 -13.99
N THR A 9 5.68 8.14 -14.57
CA THR A 9 6.95 7.60 -14.06
C THR A 9 7.23 8.10 -12.66
N SER A 10 7.07 9.40 -12.38
CA SER A 10 7.31 9.95 -11.03
C SER A 10 6.40 9.30 -9.98
N VAL A 11 5.14 9.01 -10.33
CA VAL A 11 4.18 8.34 -9.44
C VAL A 11 4.54 6.86 -9.23
N VAL A 12 5.01 6.17 -10.28
CA VAL A 12 5.49 4.79 -10.19
C VAL A 12 6.70 4.69 -9.27
N GLU A 13 7.69 5.57 -9.44
CA GLU A 13 8.88 5.60 -8.58
C GLU A 13 8.53 5.94 -7.13
N ALA A 14 7.59 6.85 -6.89
CA ALA A 14 7.10 7.13 -5.54
C ALA A 14 6.41 5.91 -4.91
N ALA A 15 5.60 5.17 -5.67
CA ALA A 15 4.94 3.96 -5.16
C ALA A 15 5.95 2.84 -4.84
N ARG A 16 7.05 2.76 -5.60
CA ARG A 16 8.15 1.82 -5.33
C ARG A 16 8.93 2.21 -4.08
N GLU A 17 9.30 3.48 -3.95
CA GLU A 17 9.97 3.95 -2.74
C GLU A 17 9.11 3.70 -1.49
N MET A 18 7.81 3.92 -1.57
CA MET A 18 6.88 3.56 -0.48
C MET A 18 6.88 2.06 -0.19
N ARG A 19 6.96 1.20 -1.21
CA ARG A 19 7.08 -0.25 -1.03
C ARG A 19 8.33 -0.60 -0.26
N ASP A 20 9.47 -0.07 -0.70
CA ASP A 20 10.79 -0.42 -0.16
C ASP A 20 10.88 0.01 1.31
N ARG A 21 10.37 1.20 1.66
CA ARG A 21 10.25 1.67 3.05
C ARG A 21 9.36 0.77 3.92
N LEU A 22 8.25 0.28 3.38
CA LEU A 22 7.39 -0.66 4.12
C LEU A 22 8.04 -2.03 4.28
N GLU A 23 8.80 -2.47 3.26
CA GLU A 23 9.56 -3.72 3.28
C GLU A 23 10.69 -3.67 4.32
N GLU A 24 11.39 -2.54 4.45
CA GLU A 24 12.37 -2.28 5.53
C GLU A 24 11.75 -2.37 6.94
N LEU A 25 10.47 -2.02 7.08
CA LEU A 25 9.70 -2.17 8.32
C LEU A 25 9.13 -3.58 8.52
N GLY A 26 9.45 -4.53 7.64
CA GLY A 26 8.95 -5.91 7.67
C GLY A 26 7.48 -6.06 7.24
N LEU A 27 6.92 -5.06 6.56
CA LEU A 27 5.53 -5.03 6.13
C LEU A 27 5.38 -5.39 4.65
N VAL A 28 4.42 -6.26 4.36
CA VAL A 28 4.05 -6.60 2.98
C VAL A 28 3.08 -5.56 2.44
N SER A 29 3.39 -4.96 1.29
CA SER A 29 2.52 -3.96 0.66
C SER A 29 1.98 -4.41 -0.70
N PHE A 30 0.77 -3.95 -0.99
CA PHE A 30 0.03 -4.17 -2.22
C PHE A 30 -0.17 -2.85 -2.95
N CYS A 31 -0.20 -2.87 -4.28
CA CYS A 31 -0.48 -1.67 -5.08
C CYS A 31 -1.76 -1.83 -5.88
N LYS A 32 -2.51 -0.74 -6.04
CA LYS A 32 -3.64 -0.66 -6.97
C LYS A 32 -3.72 0.69 -7.66
N THR A 33 -4.28 0.70 -8.86
CA THR A 33 -4.63 1.97 -9.52
C THR A 33 -5.83 2.61 -8.84
N THR A 34 -5.95 3.93 -8.98
CA THR A 34 -7.12 4.67 -8.49
C THR A 34 -8.24 4.79 -9.51
N GLY A 35 -7.99 4.47 -10.78
CA GLY A 35 -8.81 4.92 -11.92
C GLY A 35 -8.66 6.43 -12.18
N GLY A 36 -7.58 7.04 -11.70
CA GLY A 36 -7.20 8.41 -12.00
C GLY A 36 -5.70 8.53 -12.21
N LYS A 37 -5.12 9.66 -11.79
CA LYS A 37 -3.69 9.97 -12.02
C LYS A 37 -2.75 9.38 -10.96
N GLY A 38 -3.26 8.61 -10.00
CA GLY A 38 -2.49 8.14 -8.83
C GLY A 38 -2.56 6.64 -8.60
N LEU A 39 -1.70 6.17 -7.71
CA LEU A 39 -1.64 4.80 -7.19
C LEU A 39 -1.98 4.80 -5.70
N HIS A 40 -2.56 3.69 -5.22
CA HIS A 40 -2.69 3.40 -3.80
C HIS A 40 -1.71 2.29 -3.44
N VAL A 41 -0.92 2.49 -2.39
CA VAL A 41 -0.14 1.45 -1.73
C VAL A 41 -0.87 1.11 -0.43
N VAL A 42 -1.11 -0.17 -0.18
CA VAL A 42 -1.90 -0.67 0.94
C VAL A 42 -1.08 -1.71 1.68
N THR A 43 -0.97 -1.59 3.00
CA THR A 43 -0.28 -2.56 3.85
C THR A 43 -1.22 -3.03 4.97
N PRO A 44 -1.32 -4.34 5.24
CA PRO A 44 -1.98 -4.81 6.45
C PRO A 44 -1.07 -4.52 7.65
N LEU A 45 -1.68 -4.06 8.74
CA LEU A 45 -0.99 -3.88 10.01
C LEU A 45 -1.37 -5.05 10.92
N ALA A 46 -0.39 -5.84 11.34
CA ALA A 46 -0.60 -6.90 12.30
C ALA A 46 -0.78 -6.30 13.70
N VAL A 47 -1.84 -6.71 14.39
CA VAL A 47 -2.04 -6.41 15.81
C VAL A 47 -1.91 -7.69 16.62
N ALA A 48 -1.35 -7.57 17.82
CA ALA A 48 -1.33 -8.68 18.77
C ALA A 48 -2.75 -9.23 18.99
N LYS A 49 -2.89 -10.55 19.13
CA LYS A 49 -4.19 -11.21 19.34
C LYS A 49 -4.94 -10.54 20.50
N GLY A 50 -6.18 -10.13 20.25
CA GLY A 50 -7.04 -9.50 21.26
C GLY A 50 -6.97 -7.97 21.32
N LYS A 51 -6.00 -7.32 20.65
CA LYS A 51 -5.93 -5.85 20.56
C LYS A 51 -6.48 -5.38 19.21
N LYS A 52 -7.33 -4.35 19.21
CA LYS A 52 -7.76 -3.64 17.99
C LYS A 52 -6.83 -2.47 17.75
N LEU A 53 -6.39 -2.27 16.51
CA LEU A 53 -5.66 -1.07 16.12
C LEU A 53 -6.62 0.12 16.14
N ALA A 54 -6.30 1.18 16.88
CA ALA A 54 -7.09 2.40 16.86
C ALA A 54 -6.81 3.19 15.58
N TRP A 55 -7.83 3.88 15.06
CA TRP A 55 -7.69 4.72 13.86
C TRP A 55 -6.59 5.79 13.98
N PRO A 56 -6.43 6.50 15.11
CA PRO A 56 -5.34 7.46 15.28
C PRO A 56 -3.95 6.81 15.20
N GLU A 57 -3.79 5.58 15.71
CA GLU A 57 -2.53 4.84 15.64
C GLU A 57 -2.19 4.47 14.19
N ALA A 58 -3.16 3.92 13.44
CA ALA A 58 -2.98 3.60 12.03
C ALA A 58 -2.66 4.84 11.18
N LYS A 59 -3.37 5.95 11.44
CA LYS A 59 -3.15 7.24 10.77
C LYS A 59 -1.79 7.84 11.12
N GLY A 60 -1.39 7.76 12.39
CA GLY A 60 -0.09 8.22 12.88
C GLY A 60 1.05 7.46 12.20
N PHE A 61 0.97 6.14 12.15
CA PHE A 61 1.93 5.31 11.40
C PHE A 61 2.05 5.74 9.93
N ALA A 62 0.92 5.85 9.23
CA ALA A 62 0.92 6.27 7.83
C ALA A 62 1.49 7.68 7.63
N HIS A 63 1.17 8.61 8.55
CA HIS A 63 1.71 9.96 8.56
C HIS A 63 3.23 9.95 8.70
N ASP A 64 3.77 9.16 9.64
CA ASP A 64 5.20 9.16 9.95
C ASP A 64 6.02 8.58 8.80
N VAL A 65 5.54 7.52 8.15
CA VAL A 65 6.16 6.98 6.92
C VAL A 65 6.16 8.05 5.81
N CYS A 66 5.03 8.75 5.59
CA CYS A 66 4.94 9.80 4.59
C CYS A 66 5.83 11.01 4.93
N LEU A 67 5.93 11.37 6.20
CA LEU A 67 6.75 12.48 6.69
C LEU A 67 8.24 12.16 6.50
N GLN A 68 8.69 10.95 6.83
CA GLN A 68 10.07 10.52 6.60
C GLN A 68 10.42 10.57 5.12
N MET A 69 9.55 10.05 4.26
CA MET A 69 9.70 10.09 2.81
C MET A 69 9.78 11.54 2.28
N ALA A 70 8.90 12.43 2.78
CA ALA A 70 8.92 13.83 2.39
C ALA A 70 10.14 14.62 2.92
N ARG A 71 10.67 14.25 4.10
CA ARG A 71 11.90 14.84 4.63
C ARG A 71 13.14 14.42 3.84
N ALA A 72 13.18 13.17 3.37
CA ALA A 72 14.28 12.69 2.52
C ALA A 72 14.33 13.44 1.18
N ASN A 73 13.17 13.75 0.58
CA ASN A 73 13.08 14.40 -0.73
C ASN A 73 11.99 15.50 -0.77
N PRO A 74 12.21 16.66 -0.12
CA PRO A 74 11.19 17.73 0.00
C PRO A 74 10.82 18.41 -1.33
N GLU A 75 11.71 18.31 -2.32
CA GLU A 75 11.50 18.78 -3.69
C GLU A 75 10.58 17.87 -4.51
N ARG A 76 10.42 16.60 -4.10
CA ARG A 76 9.58 15.61 -4.81
C ARG A 76 8.24 15.40 -4.13
N TYR A 77 8.21 15.45 -2.80
CA TYR A 77 7.05 15.02 -2.01
C TYR A 77 6.47 16.15 -1.16
N LEU A 78 5.17 16.05 -0.91
CA LEU A 78 4.43 16.97 -0.05
C LEU A 78 3.42 16.18 0.80
N ILE A 79 3.37 16.47 2.09
CA ILE A 79 2.39 15.89 3.03
C ILE A 79 1.22 16.83 3.35
N LYS A 80 1.34 18.12 2.99
CA LYS A 80 0.26 19.10 3.20
C LYS A 80 -0.74 19.05 2.05
N MET A 81 -2.02 19.13 2.38
CA MET A 81 -3.10 19.06 1.38
C MET A 81 -3.14 20.24 0.42
N ALA A 82 -2.62 21.40 0.81
CA ALA A 82 -2.79 22.67 0.10
C ALA A 82 -2.39 22.54 -1.37
N LYS A 83 -3.39 22.60 -2.27
CA LYS A 83 -3.20 22.35 -3.72
C LYS A 83 -2.25 23.37 -4.35
N ASN A 84 -2.27 24.60 -3.87
CA ASN A 84 -1.37 25.69 -4.26
C ASN A 84 0.11 25.42 -3.93
N GLN A 85 0.41 24.44 -3.07
CA GLN A 85 1.78 24.05 -2.74
C GLN A 85 2.27 22.84 -3.55
N ARG A 86 1.43 22.27 -4.43
CA ARG A 86 1.74 21.04 -5.20
C ARG A 86 2.50 21.31 -6.51
N ASN A 87 3.34 22.34 -6.56
CA ASN A 87 4.12 22.83 -7.71
C ASN A 87 5.03 21.76 -8.35
N GLY A 88 4.45 20.78 -9.05
CA GLY A 88 5.14 19.60 -9.58
C GLY A 88 5.56 18.56 -8.53
N ARG A 89 4.97 18.60 -7.32
CA ARG A 89 5.27 17.66 -6.23
C ARG A 89 4.17 16.63 -6.03
N ILE A 90 4.56 15.41 -5.66
CA ILE A 90 3.64 14.32 -5.35
C ILE A 90 3.10 14.50 -3.94
N PHE A 91 1.78 14.58 -3.83
CA PHE A 91 1.11 14.60 -2.53
C PHE A 91 0.99 13.17 -1.97
N LEU A 92 1.58 12.93 -0.80
CA LEU A 92 1.48 11.67 -0.07
C LEU A 92 0.22 11.71 0.81
N ASP A 93 -0.87 11.09 0.32
CA ASP A 93 -2.20 11.14 0.94
C ASP A 93 -2.36 10.09 2.06
N TYR A 94 -1.87 10.40 3.26
CA TYR A 94 -2.07 9.57 4.45
C TYR A 94 -3.46 9.76 5.10
N LEU A 95 -4.25 10.74 4.64
CA LEU A 95 -5.52 11.14 5.26
C LEU A 95 -6.65 10.12 5.02
N ARG A 96 -6.43 9.15 4.13
CA ARG A 96 -7.36 8.03 3.89
C ARG A 96 -7.39 6.99 5.02
N ASN A 97 -6.50 7.12 5.99
CA ASN A 97 -6.43 6.26 7.17
C ASN A 97 -7.24 6.79 8.36
N ASP A 98 -8.20 7.69 8.11
CA ASP A 98 -9.14 8.17 9.14
C ASP A 98 -10.42 7.32 9.14
N ARG A 99 -11.11 7.26 10.28
CA ARG A 99 -12.30 6.40 10.49
C ARG A 99 -13.41 6.67 9.48
N MET A 100 -13.61 7.93 9.12
CA MET A 100 -14.66 8.37 8.20
C MET A 100 -14.14 8.59 6.77
N ALA A 101 -12.85 8.32 6.53
CA ALA A 101 -12.27 8.50 5.21
C ALA A 101 -12.66 7.34 4.28
N THR A 102 -12.83 7.66 3.01
CA THR A 102 -13.19 6.67 1.99
C THR A 102 -12.02 6.41 1.04
N ALA A 103 -11.82 5.13 0.73
CA ALA A 103 -10.93 4.65 -0.31
C ALA A 103 -11.75 3.87 -1.33
N VAL A 104 -11.53 4.16 -2.62
CA VAL A 104 -12.17 3.44 -3.72
C VAL A 104 -11.84 1.95 -3.59
N ALA A 105 -12.89 1.12 -3.55
CA ALA A 105 -12.75 -0.33 -3.41
C ALA A 105 -11.91 -0.93 -4.55
N PRO A 106 -11.20 -2.03 -4.33
CA PRO A 106 -10.65 -2.81 -5.43
C PRO A 106 -11.77 -3.17 -6.42
N LEU A 107 -11.50 -3.01 -7.72
CA LEU A 107 -12.37 -3.38 -8.84
C LEU A 107 -13.63 -2.54 -9.04
N SER A 108 -13.85 -1.51 -8.24
CA SER A 108 -14.95 -0.60 -8.49
C SER A 108 -14.64 0.31 -9.69
N PRO A 109 -15.60 0.51 -10.61
CA PRO A 109 -15.46 1.46 -11.71
C PRO A 109 -15.46 2.91 -11.19
N ARG A 110 -14.93 3.81 -12.01
CA ARG A 110 -14.99 5.26 -11.79
C ARG A 110 -15.93 5.90 -12.79
N ALA A 111 -16.74 6.85 -12.30
CA ALA A 111 -17.54 7.74 -13.13
C ALA A 111 -16.65 8.72 -13.91
N ARG A 112 -15.97 8.21 -14.93
CA ARG A 112 -15.08 8.92 -15.85
C ARG A 112 -15.23 8.33 -17.26
N PRO A 113 -14.97 9.12 -18.32
CA PRO A 113 -14.93 8.59 -19.68
C PRO A 113 -14.02 7.35 -19.76
N GLY A 114 -14.53 6.27 -20.35
CA GLY A 114 -13.82 4.98 -20.46
C GLY A 114 -13.93 4.06 -19.23
N ALA A 115 -14.75 4.40 -18.23
CA ALA A 115 -15.10 3.55 -17.09
C ALA A 115 -13.88 2.91 -16.38
N THR A 116 -12.84 3.72 -16.14
CA THR A 116 -11.58 3.24 -15.53
C THR A 116 -11.81 2.55 -14.19
N VAL A 117 -11.04 1.50 -13.90
CA VAL A 117 -11.23 0.66 -12.71
C VAL A 117 -10.08 0.86 -11.71
N SER A 118 -10.40 0.76 -10.41
CA SER A 118 -9.43 0.64 -9.31
C SER A 118 -8.81 -0.76 -9.31
N MET A 119 -7.84 -0.99 -10.18
CA MET A 119 -7.30 -2.32 -10.49
C MET A 119 -6.11 -2.67 -9.58
N PRO A 120 -6.16 -3.78 -8.83
CA PRO A 120 -4.99 -4.32 -8.12
C PRO A 120 -3.87 -4.71 -9.09
N LEU A 121 -2.63 -4.42 -8.70
CA LEU A 121 -1.43 -4.64 -9.50
C LEU A 121 -0.39 -5.44 -8.74
N THR A 122 0.36 -6.26 -9.48
CA THR A 122 1.61 -6.83 -8.97
C THR A 122 2.70 -5.79 -9.09
N TRP A 123 3.71 -5.84 -8.23
CA TRP A 123 4.86 -4.91 -8.32
C TRP A 123 5.61 -5.00 -9.66
N SER A 124 5.55 -6.16 -10.34
CA SER A 124 6.06 -6.30 -11.71
C SER A 124 5.22 -5.56 -12.75
N GLN A 125 3.90 -5.46 -12.56
CA GLN A 125 3.02 -4.66 -13.42
C GLN A 125 3.17 -3.15 -13.15
N VAL A 126 3.43 -2.77 -11.90
CA VAL A 126 3.66 -1.35 -11.53
C VAL A 126 4.82 -0.74 -12.31
N ARG A 127 5.89 -1.51 -12.59
CA ARG A 127 7.04 -1.04 -13.40
C ARG A 127 6.69 -0.73 -14.85
N ARG A 128 5.60 -1.30 -15.38
CA ARG A 128 5.25 -1.25 -16.81
C ARG A 128 4.02 -0.40 -17.09
N ILE A 129 3.40 0.18 -16.05
CA ILE A 129 2.12 0.89 -16.22
C ILE A 129 2.32 2.34 -16.65
N SER A 130 1.59 2.73 -17.70
CA SER A 130 1.38 4.13 -18.04
C SER A 130 -0.01 4.55 -17.54
N ILE A 131 -0.04 5.46 -16.56
CA ILE A 131 -1.25 5.94 -15.86
C ILE A 131 -2.22 6.80 -16.71
N PRO A 132 -1.89 7.40 -17.89
CA PRO A 132 -2.84 8.27 -18.61
C PRO A 132 -4.11 7.55 -19.09
N SER A 133 -4.03 6.25 -19.34
CA SER A 133 -5.15 5.42 -19.78
C SER A 133 -5.42 4.37 -18.71
N GLY A 134 -6.37 4.64 -17.81
CA GLY A 134 -6.72 3.71 -16.75
C GLY A 134 -6.96 2.30 -17.30
N LEU A 135 -6.50 1.28 -16.57
CA LEU A 135 -6.73 -0.11 -16.95
C LEU A 135 -8.23 -0.35 -17.11
N ARG A 136 -8.59 -0.82 -18.31
CA ARG A 136 -9.92 -1.34 -18.65
C ARG A 136 -10.05 -2.75 -18.08
N SER A 137 -11.27 -3.21 -17.91
CA SER A 137 -11.72 -4.35 -17.10
C SER A 137 -11.25 -5.76 -17.50
N GLU A 138 -10.08 -5.95 -18.12
CA GLU A 138 -9.49 -7.29 -18.36
C GLU A 138 -9.17 -8.01 -17.01
N PRO A 139 -9.23 -9.35 -16.92
CA PRO A 139 -10.04 -9.97 -15.89
C PRO A 139 -9.29 -10.12 -14.57
N CYS A 140 -9.80 -9.42 -13.57
CA CYS A 140 -9.36 -9.46 -12.19
C CYS A 140 -9.29 -10.87 -11.55
N ARG A 141 -10.01 -11.86 -12.09
CA ARG A 141 -10.16 -13.19 -11.49
C ARG A 141 -8.83 -13.91 -11.19
N ARG A 142 -7.76 -13.61 -11.93
CA ARG A 142 -6.43 -14.24 -11.75
C ARG A 142 -5.57 -13.59 -10.65
N PHE A 143 -5.84 -12.34 -10.27
CA PHE A 143 -5.04 -11.61 -9.27
C PHE A 143 -5.29 -12.08 -7.84
N TRP A 144 -6.56 -12.19 -7.44
CA TRP A 144 -6.93 -12.60 -6.08
C TRP A 144 -6.53 -14.06 -5.78
N LYS A 145 -6.70 -14.99 -6.74
CA LYS A 145 -6.29 -16.39 -6.58
C LYS A 145 -4.78 -16.57 -6.40
N ARG A 146 -3.95 -15.63 -6.86
CA ARG A 146 -2.49 -15.73 -6.81
C ARG A 146 -1.86 -15.02 -5.60
N GLN A 147 -2.62 -14.14 -4.93
CA GLN A 147 -2.17 -13.38 -3.76
C GLN A 147 -2.97 -13.67 -2.48
N ALA A 148 -4.02 -14.50 -2.55
CA ALA A 148 -4.68 -15.02 -1.36
C ALA A 148 -3.65 -15.79 -0.50
N PRO A 149 -3.41 -15.38 0.75
CA PRO A 149 -2.42 -16.02 1.62
C PRO A 149 -2.94 -17.40 2.03
N GLY A 150 -2.49 -18.42 1.29
CA GLY A 150 -2.62 -19.85 1.62
C GLY A 150 -1.32 -20.47 2.17
N ARG A 151 -0.33 -19.66 2.56
CA ARG A 151 0.82 -20.11 3.34
C ARG A 151 0.86 -19.35 4.66
N THR A 152 0.32 -20.01 5.67
CA THR A 152 0.70 -19.94 7.08
C THR A 152 1.15 -18.56 7.55
N ILE A 153 0.19 -17.75 7.98
CA ILE A 153 0.43 -16.85 9.11
C ILE A 153 0.69 -17.81 10.27
N ALA A 154 1.96 -18.10 10.56
CA ALA A 154 2.32 -18.95 11.67
C ALA A 154 1.80 -18.27 12.94
N THR A 155 0.66 -18.75 13.43
CA THR A 155 0.31 -18.60 14.83
C THR A 155 1.46 -19.21 15.60
N GLY A 156 2.31 -18.37 16.20
CA GLY A 156 3.18 -18.78 17.29
C GLY A 156 2.29 -19.30 18.42
N SER A 157 1.98 -20.59 18.37
CA SER A 157 1.56 -21.35 19.53
C SER A 157 2.79 -22.11 19.99
N ASP A 158 3.32 -21.62 21.09
CA ASP A 158 4.11 -22.36 22.06
C ASP A 158 3.78 -23.87 22.03
N ARG A 159 4.80 -24.68 21.77
CA ARG A 159 4.80 -26.11 22.08
C ARG A 159 5.89 -26.36 23.11
N SER A 160 5.71 -25.79 24.29
CA SER A 160 6.10 -26.45 25.52
C SER A 160 5.34 -27.78 25.59
N ASN A 161 6.02 -28.88 25.26
CA ASN A 161 5.57 -30.21 25.68
C ASN A 161 6.71 -30.94 26.37
N ARG A 162 6.59 -30.97 27.70
CA ARG A 162 7.17 -31.98 28.58
C ARG A 162 6.83 -33.38 28.05
N ARG A 163 7.81 -34.28 28.10
CA ARG A 163 7.68 -35.73 28.37
C ARG A 163 9.12 -36.23 28.60
N SER A 164 9.56 -36.27 29.85
CA SER A 164 9.48 -37.42 30.76
C SER A 164 10.47 -38.52 30.40
N SER A 165 11.58 -38.52 31.16
CA SER A 165 12.34 -39.67 31.66
C SER A 165 11.94 -41.07 31.17
N GLY A 166 12.87 -41.73 30.46
CA GLY A 166 12.91 -43.18 30.28
C GLY A 166 14.33 -43.69 30.53
N LEU A 167 14.48 -44.53 31.55
CA LEU A 167 15.73 -45.17 32.02
C LEU A 167 16.32 -46.17 30.99
N PRO A 168 17.62 -46.47 31.04
CA PRO A 168 18.22 -47.55 30.25
C PRO A 168 18.19 -48.90 30.99
N ARG A 169 17.78 -49.96 30.29
CA ARG A 169 18.06 -51.40 30.50
C ARG A 169 17.93 -52.05 29.12
N GLN A 170 18.77 -52.95 28.61
CA GLN A 170 19.93 -53.70 29.11
C GLN A 170 21.03 -53.63 28.04
#